data_AF-A0A2D8KNN9-F1
#
_entry.id   AF-A0A2D8KNN9-F1
#
_cell.length_a   1.000
_cell.length_b   1.000
_cell.length_c   1.000
_cell.angle_alpha   90.00
_cell.angle_beta   90.00
_cell.angle_gamma   90.00
#
_symmetry.space_group_name_H-M   'P 1'
#
loop_
_entity.id
_entity.type
_entity.pdbx_description
1 polymer ?
#
loop_
_entity_poly.entity_id
_entity_poly.type
_entity_poly.pdbx_seq_one_letter_code
_entity_poly.pdbx_strand_id
1 'polypeptide(L)'
;NQYTVDGNNYKQYDWTWCGRYSVPFGLLFANKLNMMLNHQNLNGSLIGYRSSLYNEHIPVTDLGMGTTAPAKPTHWVAYLGMSYQ
;
A
#
# COMPACT_ATOMS: atom_id res chain seq x y z
N ASN A 1 -3.94 -14.36 -9.10
CA ASN A 1 -2.77 -13.71 -9.73
C ASN A 1 -3.06 -12.96 -11.02
N GLN A 2 -4.18 -13.18 -11.71
CA GLN A 2 -4.54 -12.47 -12.95
C GLN A 2 -4.62 -10.93 -12.87
N TYR A 3 -4.64 -10.34 -11.66
CA TYR A 3 -4.80 -8.89 -11.47
C TYR A 3 -3.55 -8.19 -10.91
N THR A 4 -2.56 -8.95 -10.44
CA THR A 4 -1.43 -8.38 -9.68
C THR A 4 -0.09 -8.54 -10.40
N VAL A 5 0.00 -9.51 -11.30
CA VAL A 5 1.22 -9.91 -11.99
C VAL A 5 0.84 -10.23 -13.43
N ASP A 6 1.68 -9.82 -14.38
CA ASP A 6 1.48 -10.04 -15.80
C ASP A 6 1.29 -11.56 -16.07
N GLY A 7 0.21 -11.90 -16.78
CA GLY A 7 -0.16 -13.29 -17.08
C GLY A 7 0.81 -14.02 -18.03
N ASN A 8 1.55 -13.29 -18.86
CA ASN A 8 2.58 -13.77 -19.76
C ASN A 8 3.98 -13.73 -19.13
N ASN A 9 4.21 -12.91 -18.10
CA ASN A 9 5.48 -12.80 -17.39
C ASN A 9 5.34 -12.53 -15.89
N TYR A 10 5.46 -13.59 -15.08
CA TYR A 10 5.33 -13.50 -13.62
C TYR A 10 6.39 -12.60 -12.91
N LYS A 11 7.43 -12.13 -13.62
CA LYS A 11 8.43 -11.19 -13.09
C LYS A 11 8.00 -9.74 -13.21
N GLN A 12 6.94 -9.45 -13.97
CA GLN A 12 6.41 -8.10 -14.16
C GLN A 12 5.11 -7.91 -13.38
N TYR A 13 4.97 -6.75 -12.75
CA TYR A 13 3.80 -6.41 -11.96
C TYR A 13 2.85 -5.54 -12.76
N ASP A 14 1.58 -5.96 -12.87
CA ASP A 14 0.50 -5.09 -13.32
C ASP A 14 0.15 -4.06 -12.24
N TRP A 15 0.33 -4.43 -10.97
CA TRP A 15 0.05 -3.56 -9.83
C TRP A 15 1.19 -3.57 -8.80
N THR A 16 1.94 -2.47 -8.77
CA THR A 16 3.09 -2.24 -7.90
C THR A 16 2.69 -1.68 -6.53
N TRP A 17 2.11 -2.54 -5.68
CA TRP A 17 1.77 -2.21 -4.30
C TRP A 17 2.32 -3.25 -3.33
N CYS A 18 3.15 -2.82 -2.36
CA CYS A 18 3.77 -3.71 -1.37
C CYS A 18 2.75 -4.38 -0.42
N GLY A 19 1.58 -3.76 -0.23
CA GLY A 19 0.48 -4.28 0.60
C GLY A 19 -0.57 -5.10 -0.15
N ARG A 20 -0.34 -5.45 -1.43
CA ARG A 20 -1.36 -6.02 -2.34
C ARG A 20 -2.09 -7.28 -1.87
N TYR A 21 -1.52 -8.01 -0.91
CA TYR A 21 -2.17 -9.19 -0.33
C TYR A 21 -2.58 -8.97 1.13
N SER A 22 -1.69 -8.40 1.95
CA SER A 22 -1.93 -8.20 3.38
C SER A 22 -3.05 -7.19 3.64
N VAL A 23 -3.12 -6.10 2.88
CA VAL A 23 -4.11 -5.05 3.11
C VAL A 23 -5.52 -5.48 2.69
N PRO A 24 -5.76 -6.04 1.48
CA PRO A 24 -7.10 -6.55 1.15
C PRO A 24 -7.56 -7.65 2.10
N PHE A 25 -6.67 -8.57 2.48
CA PHE A 25 -6.98 -9.61 3.46
C PHE A 25 -7.41 -9.01 4.81
N GLY A 26 -6.60 -8.11 5.38
CA GLY A 26 -6.89 -7.48 6.66
C GLY A 26 -8.19 -6.68 6.64
N LEU A 27 -8.46 -5.96 5.55
CA LEU A 27 -9.69 -5.17 5.40
C LEU A 27 -10.93 -6.06 5.27
N LEU A 28 -10.87 -7.13 4.48
CA LEU A 28 -11.98 -8.09 4.35
C LEU A 28 -12.25 -8.80 5.66
N PHE A 29 -11.20 -9.20 6.39
CA PHE A 29 -11.33 -9.78 7.71
C PHE A 29 -12.01 -8.81 8.69
N ALA A 30 -11.50 -7.58 8.80
CA ALA A 30 -12.05 -6.56 9.68
C ALA A 30 -13.51 -6.25 9.34
N ASN A 31 -13.86 -6.13 8.06
CA ASN A 31 -15.23 -5.87 7.63
C ASN A 31 -16.16 -7.04 8.01
N LYS A 32 -15.73 -8.28 7.76
CA LYS A 32 -16.52 -9.46 8.13
C LYS A 32 -16.73 -9.56 9.64
N LEU A 33 -15.72 -9.21 10.43
CA LEU A 33 -15.84 -9.15 11.89
C LEU A 33 -16.82 -8.05 12.33
N ASN A 34 -16.73 -6.86 11.73
CA ASN A 34 -17.64 -5.75 12.03
C ASN A 34 -19.10 -6.10 11.70
N MET A 35 -19.34 -6.81 10.59
CA MET A 35 -20.67 -7.32 10.26
C MET A 35 -21.20 -8.32 11.29
N MET A 36 -20.33 -9.14 11.89
CA MET A 36 -20.74 -10.12 12.90
C MET A 36 -21.05 -9.48 14.26
N LEU A 37 -20.31 -8.45 14.65
CA LEU A 37 -20.44 -7.80 15.96
C LEU A 37 -21.45 -6.65 15.96
N ASN A 38 -21.45 -5.84 14.89
CA ASN A 38 -22.18 -4.57 14.82
C ASN A 38 -23.25 -4.56 13.73
N HIS A 39 -23.36 -5.63 12.93
CA HIS A 39 -24.31 -5.72 11.80
C HIS A 39 -24.18 -4.60 10.76
N GLN A 40 -22.97 -4.04 10.63
CA GLN A 40 -22.67 -2.93 9.73
C GLN A 40 -21.38 -3.19 8.94
N ASN A 41 -21.31 -2.63 7.74
CA ASN A 41 -20.07 -2.60 6.96
C ASN A 41 -19.15 -1.50 7.47
N LEU A 42 -17.84 -1.74 7.39
CA LEU A 42 -16.83 -0.72 7.58
C LEU A 42 -16.89 0.27 6.41
N ASN A 43 -16.89 1.55 6.75
CA ASN A 43 -16.82 2.64 5.77
C ASN A 43 -15.43 3.26 5.79
N GLY A 44 -14.78 3.24 4.63
CA GLY A 44 -13.46 3.82 4.43
C GLY A 44 -13.53 5.32 4.16
N SER A 45 -12.61 6.11 4.73
CA SER A 45 -12.41 7.51 4.39
C SER A 45 -10.93 7.81 4.15
N LEU A 46 -10.64 8.58 3.11
CA LEU A 46 -9.28 9.05 2.83
C LEU A 46 -8.88 10.08 3.88
N ILE A 47 -7.81 9.79 4.62
CA ILE A 47 -7.23 10.73 5.61
C ILE A 47 -6.14 11.58 4.94
N GLY A 48 -5.41 11.02 3.98
CA GLY A 48 -4.38 11.76 3.29
C GLY A 48 -3.60 10.96 2.28
N TYR A 49 -2.77 11.69 1.54
CA TYR A 49 -1.88 11.16 0.53
C TYR A 49 -0.54 11.87 0.62
N ARG A 50 0.54 11.12 0.51
CA ARG A 50 1.92 11.63 0.42
C ARG A 50 2.67 10.84 -0.64
N SER A 51 3.79 11.38 -1.09
CA SER A 51 4.74 10.66 -1.95
C SER A 51 6.17 10.95 -1.52
N SER A 52 7.09 10.07 -1.92
CA SER A 52 8.52 10.29 -1.68
C SER A 52 9.08 11.53 -2.39
N LEU A 53 8.39 12.06 -3.42
CA LEU A 53 8.87 13.23 -4.20
C LEU A 53 9.02 14.51 -3.37
N TYR A 54 8.14 14.70 -2.39
CA TYR A 54 8.03 15.97 -1.64
C TYR A 54 8.43 15.84 -0.18
N ASN A 55 8.94 14.67 0.22
CA ASN A 55 9.33 14.38 1.60
C ASN A 55 10.85 14.22 1.69
N GLU A 56 11.44 14.73 2.76
CA GLU A 56 12.84 14.46 3.08
C GLU A 56 13.03 12.98 3.44
N HIS A 57 14.12 12.38 2.95
CA HIS A 57 14.49 11.02 3.31
C HIS A 57 15.15 10.98 4.68
N ILE A 58 14.83 9.95 5.46
CA ILE A 58 15.59 9.62 6.65
C ILE A 58 16.98 9.15 6.19
N PRO A 59 18.07 9.78 6.66
CA PRO A 59 19.43 9.40 6.26
C PRO A 59 19.82 8.10 6.95
N VAL A 60 19.71 6.99 6.22
CA VAL A 60 20.06 5.64 6.68
C VAL A 60 21.23 5.04 5.88
N THR A 61 22.10 5.90 5.37
CA THR A 61 23.23 5.50 4.50
C THR A 61 24.27 4.66 5.23
N ASP A 62 24.39 4.83 6.53
CA ASP A 62 25.24 4.06 7.45
C ASP A 62 24.82 2.59 7.57
N LEU A 63 23.53 2.28 7.34
CA LEU A 63 22.99 0.93 7.49
C LEU A 63 23.25 0.02 6.27
N GLY A 64 23.78 0.56 5.16
CA GLY A 64 24.09 -0.23 3.95
C GLY A 64 22.88 -0.84 3.22
N MET A 65 21.65 -0.42 3.56
CA MET A 65 20.40 -0.99 3.01
C MET A 65 19.96 -0.37 1.68
N GLY A 66 20.71 0.60 1.15
CA GLY A 66 20.33 1.34 -0.06
C GLY A 66 19.16 2.31 0.16
N THR A 67 18.50 2.72 -0.92
CA THR A 67 17.38 3.68 -0.90
C THR A 67 16.04 2.95 -1.03
N THR A 68 15.21 3.01 0.00
CA THR A 68 13.93 2.28 0.07
C THR A 68 12.73 3.03 -0.50
N ALA A 69 12.85 4.33 -0.77
CA ALA A 69 11.80 5.14 -1.35
C ALA A 69 12.34 6.24 -2.29
N PRO A 70 12.89 5.90 -3.48
CA PRO A 70 13.47 6.90 -4.37
C PRO A 70 12.54 8.10 -4.63
N ALA A 71 13.09 9.29 -4.81
CA ALA A 71 12.33 10.54 -5.00
C ALA A 71 12.75 11.24 -6.29
N LYS A 72 12.55 10.57 -7.43
CA LYS A 72 12.83 11.14 -8.75
C LYS A 72 11.53 11.19 -9.56
N PRO A 73 11.35 12.15 -10.48
CA PRO A 73 10.15 12.21 -11.31
C PRO A 73 9.84 10.90 -12.05
N THR A 74 10.87 10.13 -12.40
CA THR A 74 10.76 8.83 -13.08
C THR A 74 10.60 7.63 -12.15
N HIS A 75 10.82 7.77 -10.85
CA HIS A 75 10.69 6.69 -9.86
C HIS A 75 10.40 7.26 -8.48
N TRP A 76 9.20 6.97 -7.97
CA TRP A 76 8.74 7.43 -6.67
C TRP A 76 7.76 6.45 -6.02
N VAL A 77 7.52 6.62 -4.71
CA VAL A 77 6.62 5.77 -3.92
C VAL A 77 5.47 6.60 -3.38
N ALA A 78 4.26 6.08 -3.50
CA ALA A 78 3.04 6.67 -2.96
C ALA A 78 2.72 6.13 -1.56
N TYR A 79 2.17 6.97 -0.69
CA TYR A 79 1.69 6.61 0.64
C TYR A 79 0.25 7.09 0.82
N LEU A 80 -0.67 6.15 1.00
CA LEU A 80 -2.10 6.41 1.22
C LEU A 80 -2.45 6.19 2.69
N GLY A 81 -3.12 7.16 3.31
CA GLY A 81 -3.71 7.02 4.65
C GLY A 81 -5.22 6.87 4.57
N MET A 82 -5.76 5.76 5.06
CA MET A 82 -7.20 5.46 5.09
C MET A 82 -7.65 5.19 6.51
N SER A 83 -8.83 5.69 6.88
CA SER A 83 -9.53 5.33 8.11
C SER A 83 -10.67 4.38 7.78
N TYR A 84 -11.04 3.50 8.71
CA TYR A 84 -12.22 2.65 8.61
C TYR A 84 -12.99 2.71 9.94
N GLN A 85 -14.32 2.86 9.83
CA GLN A 85 -15.26 2.92 10.96
C GLN A 85 -16.50 2.08 10.67
#